data_AF-A0A2D7ZNJ7-F1
#
_entry.id   AF-A0A2D7ZNJ7-F1
#
_cell.length_a   1.000
_cell.length_b   1.000
_cell.length_c   1.000
_cell.angle_alpha   90.00
_cell.angle_beta   90.00
_cell.angle_gamma   90.00
#
_symmetry.space_group_name_H-M   'P 1'
#
loop_
_entity.id
_entity.type
_entity.pdbx_description
1 polymer ?
#
loop_
_entity_poly.entity_id
_entity_poly.type
_entity_poly.pdbx_seq_one_letter_code
_entity_poly.pdbx_strand_id
1 'polypeptide(L)'
;MAKVRDSAADRARQNIPVFAVARDAETIAMARNEPGLYWFLDSSGAVSRLYHALSAEGVDNPHWAVIDPSMRIFAVASLEHSDDVLRVVARLPAPDDHAGVPLHAPVLIVPRVFEPDLCRQLIAHYDRHGGAPSGVMREIGGKTVPVMDGMKRRRDALIKDEALLGLIRKRLETRLLPEIRKAFQFQVSRIERYIVACYESDGGGYFKPHRDNTTKGTAHRRFACSINLNAEAHEGGELRFPEFGSKTYRPPTGGAVIFSCSLLHEATPVTAGRRYCFLPFFYDEAGAEIRAANLASLQLSARPDPVPASAVRQTA
;
A
#
# COMPACT_ATOMS: atom_id res chain seq x y z
N MET A 1 8.46 -36.40 -21.54
CA MET A 1 8.92 -35.16 -22.19
C MET A 1 8.12 -34.92 -23.46
N ALA A 2 7.07 -34.10 -23.39
CA ALA A 2 6.35 -33.61 -24.56
C ALA A 2 6.19 -32.09 -24.36
N LYS A 3 6.72 -31.34 -25.33
CA LYS A 3 6.75 -29.87 -25.38
C LYS A 3 5.31 -29.34 -25.34
N VAL A 4 4.92 -28.74 -24.21
CA VAL A 4 3.71 -27.91 -24.13
C VAL A 4 4.06 -26.52 -24.63
N ARG A 5 3.21 -26.03 -25.52
CA ARG A 5 3.38 -24.83 -26.33
C ARG A 5 3.48 -23.57 -25.47
N ASP A 6 4.43 -22.72 -25.83
CA ASP A 6 4.77 -21.43 -25.24
C ASP A 6 3.66 -20.40 -25.54
N SER A 7 2.62 -20.36 -24.70
CA SER A 7 1.58 -19.31 -24.76
C SER A 7 1.77 -18.32 -23.60
N ALA A 8 1.36 -17.06 -23.79
CA ALA A 8 1.39 -16.04 -22.72
C ALA A 8 0.55 -16.46 -21.48
N ALA A 9 -0.51 -17.25 -21.70
CA ALA A 9 -1.30 -17.86 -20.63
C ALA A 9 -0.51 -18.90 -19.83
N ASP A 10 0.38 -19.67 -20.46
CA ASP A 10 1.24 -20.64 -19.76
C ASP A 10 2.39 -19.96 -19.00
N ARG A 11 2.88 -18.80 -19.46
CA ARG A 11 3.84 -17.98 -18.69
C ARG A 11 3.21 -17.31 -17.48
N ALA A 12 1.94 -16.91 -17.55
CA ALA A 12 1.21 -16.38 -16.39
C ALA A 12 0.95 -17.46 -15.32
N ARG A 13 0.80 -18.73 -15.73
CA ARG A 13 0.60 -19.90 -14.85
C ARG A 13 1.87 -20.37 -14.13
N GLN A 14 3.06 -20.06 -14.65
CA GLN A 14 4.35 -20.41 -14.03
C GLN A 14 4.74 -19.50 -12.84
N ASN A 15 3.93 -18.49 -12.50
CA ASN A 15 4.22 -17.50 -11.46
C ASN A 15 3.15 -17.45 -10.35
N ILE A 16 2.37 -18.52 -10.13
CA ILE A 16 1.45 -18.58 -9.00
C ILE A 16 2.27 -18.76 -7.71
N PRO A 17 2.27 -17.80 -6.78
CA PRO A 17 2.99 -17.96 -5.52
C PRO A 17 2.30 -19.03 -4.68
N VAL A 18 3.08 -20.04 -4.28
CA VAL A 18 2.65 -21.05 -3.32
C VAL A 18 3.07 -20.60 -1.93
N PHE A 19 2.12 -20.61 -1.00
CA PHE A 19 2.39 -20.36 0.40
C PHE A 19 2.22 -21.66 1.19
N ALA A 20 3.28 -22.10 1.84
CA ALA A 20 3.29 -23.27 2.72
C ALA A 20 3.28 -22.82 4.18
N VAL A 21 2.47 -23.44 5.02
CA VAL A 21 2.40 -23.15 6.45
C VAL A 21 2.99 -24.33 7.21
N ALA A 22 4.10 -24.12 7.90
CA ALA A 22 4.79 -25.15 8.67
C ALA A 22 4.58 -24.93 10.17
N ARG A 23 4.20 -25.99 10.89
CA ARG A 23 4.04 -25.95 12.36
C ARG A 23 5.09 -26.78 13.10
N ASP A 24 5.65 -27.81 12.46
CA ASP A 24 6.64 -28.69 13.06
C ASP A 24 8.04 -28.05 13.10
N ALA A 25 8.81 -28.39 14.13
CA ALA A 25 10.10 -27.76 14.38
C ALA A 25 11.16 -28.08 13.32
N GLU A 26 11.09 -29.27 12.71
CA GLU A 26 12.05 -29.74 11.71
C GLU A 26 11.92 -28.91 10.42
N THR A 27 10.70 -28.82 9.87
CA THR A 27 10.42 -28.01 8.68
C THR A 27 10.75 -26.55 8.95
N ILE A 28 10.39 -26.02 10.12
CA ILE A 28 10.69 -24.62 10.48
C ILE A 28 12.20 -24.34 10.48
N ALA A 29 13.03 -25.26 10.97
CA ALA A 29 14.48 -25.08 10.99
C ALA A 29 15.09 -25.01 9.57
N MET A 30 14.53 -25.77 8.64
CA MET A 30 15.07 -25.95 7.29
C MET A 30 14.44 -25.07 6.22
N ALA A 31 13.17 -24.67 6.37
CA ALA A 31 12.40 -23.98 5.34
C ALA A 31 13.01 -22.61 4.98
N ARG A 32 13.10 -22.33 3.68
CA ARG A 32 13.60 -21.05 3.15
C ARG A 32 12.67 -20.56 2.05
N ASN A 33 12.44 -19.25 2.02
CA ASN A 33 11.63 -18.62 0.98
C ASN A 33 12.43 -18.54 -0.32
N GLU A 34 11.80 -18.94 -1.41
CA GLU A 34 12.33 -18.88 -2.77
C GLU A 34 11.30 -18.23 -3.69
N PRO A 35 11.69 -17.69 -4.86
CA PRO A 35 10.72 -17.16 -5.82
C PRO A 35 9.65 -18.20 -6.17
N GLY A 36 8.39 -17.89 -5.85
CA GLY A 36 7.25 -18.78 -6.12
C GLY A 36 6.90 -19.76 -5.00
N LEU A 37 7.75 -19.94 -3.98
CA LEU A 37 7.45 -20.74 -2.78
C LEU A 37 7.82 -19.99 -1.51
N TYR A 38 6.80 -19.64 -0.73
CA TYR A 38 6.95 -18.84 0.48
C TYR A 38 6.43 -19.63 1.69
N TRP A 39 7.21 -19.65 2.76
CA TRP A 39 6.90 -20.34 3.99
C TRP A 39 6.39 -19.35 5.06
N PHE A 40 5.27 -19.69 5.67
CA PHE A 40 4.83 -19.13 6.94
C PHE A 40 5.23 -20.11 8.06
N LEU A 41 6.17 -19.69 8.89
CA LEU A 41 6.63 -20.46 10.05
C LEU A 41 5.65 -20.22 11.20
N ASP A 42 4.69 -21.13 11.38
CA ASP A 42 3.54 -20.99 12.27
C ASP A 42 3.60 -21.93 13.47
N SER A 43 4.69 -21.85 14.24
CA SER A 43 4.85 -22.63 15.48
C SER A 43 3.71 -22.41 16.49
N SER A 44 3.06 -21.24 16.44
CA SER A 44 1.92 -20.90 17.30
C SER A 44 0.57 -21.49 16.82
N GLY A 45 0.47 -21.89 15.55
CA GLY A 45 -0.79 -22.28 14.89
C GLY A 45 -1.75 -21.12 14.61
N ALA A 46 -1.30 -19.87 14.70
CA ALA A 46 -2.14 -18.69 14.50
C ALA A 46 -2.65 -18.58 13.06
N VAL A 47 -1.78 -18.84 12.07
CA VAL A 47 -2.15 -18.83 10.66
C VAL A 47 -3.03 -20.05 10.35
N SER A 48 -2.63 -21.23 10.82
CA SER A 48 -3.40 -22.46 10.60
C SER A 48 -4.83 -22.37 11.17
N ARG A 49 -5.03 -21.74 12.33
CA ARG A 49 -6.39 -21.51 12.87
C ARG A 49 -7.21 -20.55 12.02
N LEU A 50 -6.60 -19.47 11.51
CA LEU A 50 -7.29 -18.50 10.64
C LEU A 50 -7.78 -19.13 9.33
N TYR A 51 -7.08 -20.15 8.84
CA TYR A 51 -7.43 -20.88 7.62
C TYR A 51 -8.06 -22.25 7.89
N HIS A 52 -8.49 -22.55 9.13
CA HIS A 52 -9.13 -23.82 9.51
C HIS A 52 -8.29 -25.09 9.27
N ALA A 53 -6.97 -24.94 9.16
CA ALA A 53 -6.01 -26.04 9.08
C ALA A 53 -5.65 -26.61 10.47
N LEU A 54 -6.11 -25.96 11.54
CA LEU A 54 -5.97 -26.39 12.93
C LEU A 54 -7.26 -26.04 13.69
N SER A 55 -7.90 -27.01 14.34
CA SER A 55 -9.14 -26.80 15.10
C SER A 55 -8.89 -26.05 16.43
N ALA A 56 -9.97 -25.60 17.08
CA ALA A 56 -9.89 -24.98 18.40
C ALA A 56 -9.37 -25.95 19.48
N GLU A 57 -9.66 -27.25 19.30
CA GLU A 57 -9.21 -28.36 20.13
C GLU A 57 -7.77 -28.80 19.81
N GLY A 58 -7.12 -28.16 18.83
CA GLY A 58 -5.74 -28.44 18.43
C GLY A 58 -5.58 -29.63 17.49
N VAL A 59 -6.66 -30.07 16.82
CA VAL A 59 -6.60 -31.16 15.84
C VAL A 59 -6.16 -30.62 14.48
N ASP A 60 -5.13 -31.23 13.91
CA ASP A 60 -4.63 -30.89 12.58
C ASP A 60 -5.61 -31.30 11.48
N ASN A 61 -5.82 -30.38 10.53
CA ASN A 61 -6.60 -30.63 9.33
C ASN A 61 -5.93 -29.94 8.12
N PRO A 62 -4.71 -30.34 7.75
CA PRO A 62 -3.95 -29.67 6.70
C PRO A 62 -4.64 -29.87 5.36
N HIS A 63 -4.69 -28.80 4.57
CA HIS A 63 -5.38 -28.77 3.29
C HIS A 63 -4.79 -27.71 2.37
N TRP A 64 -5.10 -27.83 1.08
CA TRP A 64 -4.87 -26.79 0.09
C TRP A 64 -5.95 -25.71 0.20
N ALA A 65 -5.53 -24.45 0.16
CA ALA A 65 -6.42 -23.31 -0.03
C ALA A 65 -6.00 -22.54 -1.29
N VAL A 66 -6.92 -22.43 -2.25
CA VAL A 66 -6.74 -21.59 -3.44
C VAL A 66 -7.32 -20.22 -3.11
N ILE A 67 -6.51 -19.17 -3.21
CA ILE A 67 -6.89 -17.80 -2.86
C ILE A 67 -6.81 -16.94 -4.12
N ASP A 68 -7.85 -16.16 -4.37
CA ASP A 68 -7.89 -15.24 -5.51
C ASP A 68 -7.11 -13.93 -5.23
N PRO A 69 -6.84 -13.09 -6.25
CA PRO A 69 -6.18 -11.80 -6.06
C PRO A 69 -6.85 -10.86 -5.04
N SER A 70 -8.17 -11.00 -4.81
CA SER A 70 -8.92 -10.23 -3.82
C SER A 70 -8.81 -10.80 -2.39
N MET A 71 -7.89 -11.76 -2.18
CA MET A 71 -7.63 -12.43 -0.91
C MET A 71 -8.81 -13.24 -0.38
N ARG A 72 -9.64 -13.79 -1.28
CA ARG A 72 -10.77 -14.67 -0.92
C ARG A 72 -10.44 -16.12 -1.22
N ILE A 73 -10.89 -17.01 -0.34
CA ILE A 73 -10.78 -18.46 -0.55
C ILE A 73 -11.72 -18.84 -1.69
N PHE A 74 -11.14 -19.31 -2.79
CA PHE A 74 -11.83 -19.81 -3.97
C PHE A 74 -12.18 -21.29 -3.83
N ALA A 75 -11.24 -22.09 -3.33
CA ALA A 75 -11.42 -23.53 -3.13
C ALA A 75 -10.57 -24.04 -1.97
N VAL A 76 -11.02 -25.11 -1.33
CA VAL A 76 -10.29 -25.87 -0.32
C VAL A 76 -10.33 -27.36 -0.68
N ALA A 77 -9.23 -28.08 -0.48
CA ALA A 77 -9.19 -29.54 -0.69
C ALA A 77 -8.18 -30.22 0.24
N SER A 78 -8.47 -31.46 0.64
CA SER A 78 -7.53 -32.31 1.39
C SER A 78 -6.20 -32.47 0.64
N LEU A 79 -5.10 -32.63 1.38
CA LEU A 79 -3.78 -32.91 0.79
C LEU A 79 -3.75 -34.19 -0.07
N GLU A 80 -4.62 -35.16 0.22
CA GLU A 80 -4.77 -36.39 -0.58
C GLU A 80 -5.31 -36.13 -1.98
N HIS A 81 -5.99 -34.99 -2.18
CA HIS A 81 -6.61 -34.59 -3.44
C HIS A 81 -5.81 -33.48 -4.15
N SER A 82 -4.48 -33.53 -4.06
CA SER A 82 -3.59 -32.52 -4.65
C SER A 82 -3.79 -32.34 -6.17
N ASP A 83 -4.01 -33.44 -6.90
CA ASP A 83 -4.26 -33.40 -8.34
C ASP A 83 -5.55 -32.64 -8.70
N ASP A 84 -6.54 -32.65 -7.81
CA ASP A 84 -7.82 -31.96 -8.01
C ASP A 84 -7.62 -30.44 -7.94
N VAL A 85 -6.80 -29.98 -6.99
CA VAL A 85 -6.44 -28.58 -6.83
C VAL A 85 -5.66 -28.08 -8.03
N LEU A 86 -4.67 -28.85 -8.49
CA LEU A 86 -3.90 -28.51 -9.67
C LEU A 86 -4.78 -28.42 -10.93
N ARG A 87 -5.77 -29.32 -11.06
CA ARG A 87 -6.77 -29.25 -12.14
C ARG A 87 -7.67 -28.01 -12.03
N VAL A 88 -8.06 -27.59 -10.83
CA VAL A 88 -8.79 -26.34 -10.61
C VAL A 88 -7.94 -25.14 -11.03
N VAL A 89 -6.72 -25.05 -10.50
CA VAL A 89 -5.77 -23.96 -10.80
C VAL A 89 -5.48 -23.85 -12.29
N ALA A 90 -5.31 -24.97 -12.99
CA ALA A 90 -5.07 -24.99 -14.43
C ALA A 90 -6.22 -24.42 -15.27
N ARG A 91 -7.44 -24.38 -14.71
CA ARG A 91 -8.66 -23.86 -15.36
C ARG A 91 -9.02 -22.44 -14.94
N LEU A 92 -8.30 -21.87 -13.98
CA LEU A 92 -8.55 -20.49 -13.55
C LEU A 92 -8.28 -19.51 -14.70
N PRO A 93 -9.04 -18.40 -14.77
CA PRO A 93 -8.74 -17.31 -15.69
C PRO A 93 -7.40 -16.66 -15.33
N ALA A 94 -6.92 -15.76 -16.20
CA ALA A 94 -5.78 -14.92 -15.85
C ALA A 94 -6.11 -14.11 -14.56
N PRO A 95 -5.11 -13.75 -13.73
CA PRO A 95 -5.35 -13.01 -12.50
C PRO A 95 -6.16 -11.72 -12.68
N ASP A 96 -6.00 -11.00 -13.79
CA ASP A 96 -6.76 -9.77 -14.08
C ASP A 96 -8.24 -10.02 -14.38
N ASP A 97 -8.58 -11.26 -14.78
CA ASP A 97 -9.93 -11.69 -15.13
C ASP A 97 -10.57 -12.54 -14.02
N HIS A 98 -9.96 -12.60 -12.83
CA HIS A 98 -10.38 -13.51 -11.75
C HIS A 98 -11.83 -13.31 -11.29
N ALA A 99 -12.35 -12.09 -11.42
CA ALA A 99 -13.72 -11.76 -11.05
C ALA A 99 -14.76 -12.05 -12.15
N GLY A 100 -14.33 -12.48 -13.34
CA GLY A 100 -15.20 -12.67 -14.51
C GLY A 100 -15.71 -11.37 -15.14
N VAL A 101 -15.38 -10.22 -14.55
CA VAL A 101 -15.68 -8.87 -15.05
C VAL A 101 -14.48 -7.95 -14.77
N PRO A 102 -14.27 -6.88 -15.56
CA PRO A 102 -13.21 -5.93 -15.30
C PRO A 102 -13.35 -5.29 -13.90
N LEU A 103 -12.32 -5.41 -13.08
CA LEU A 103 -12.23 -4.71 -11.80
C LEU A 103 -11.55 -3.35 -11.96
N HIS A 104 -11.95 -2.43 -11.09
CA HIS A 104 -11.28 -1.16 -10.88
C HIS A 104 -11.04 -0.98 -9.38
N ALA A 105 -9.83 -0.52 -9.04
CA ALA A 105 -9.54 -0.18 -7.66
C ALA A 105 -10.47 0.95 -7.21
N PRO A 106 -11.03 0.90 -6.00
CA PRO A 106 -11.96 1.89 -5.49
C PRO A 106 -11.20 3.15 -5.05
N VAL A 107 -10.63 3.83 -6.04
CA VAL A 107 -9.80 5.03 -5.87
C VAL A 107 -10.49 6.22 -6.54
N LEU A 108 -10.29 7.40 -5.96
CA LEU A 108 -10.80 8.65 -6.52
C LEU A 108 -9.65 9.39 -7.20
N ILE A 109 -9.83 9.75 -8.47
CA ILE A 109 -8.91 10.63 -9.21
C ILE A 109 -9.49 12.03 -9.24
N VAL A 110 -8.75 13.01 -8.70
CA VAL A 110 -9.14 14.43 -8.73
C VAL A 110 -8.07 15.22 -9.50
N PRO A 111 -8.34 15.67 -10.73
CA PRO A 111 -7.37 16.45 -11.50
C PRO A 111 -7.30 17.90 -10.99
N ARG A 112 -6.19 18.59 -11.27
CA ARG A 112 -6.01 20.05 -11.05
C ARG A 112 -6.23 20.50 -9.60
N VAL A 113 -5.83 19.68 -8.62
CA VAL A 113 -5.82 20.07 -7.21
C VAL A 113 -4.78 21.17 -7.00
N PHE A 114 -3.55 20.95 -7.46
CA PHE A 114 -2.51 21.97 -7.49
C PHE A 114 -2.33 22.51 -8.91
N GLU A 115 -2.23 23.84 -9.02
CA GLU A 115 -1.79 24.50 -10.25
C GLU A 115 -0.30 24.23 -10.52
N PRO A 116 0.16 24.30 -11.79
CA PRO A 116 1.55 24.04 -12.16
C PRO A 116 2.58 24.87 -11.36
N ASP A 117 2.25 26.12 -11.01
CA ASP A 117 3.15 26.97 -10.21
C ASP A 117 3.38 26.42 -8.80
N LEU A 118 2.33 25.94 -8.13
CA LEU A 118 2.47 25.32 -6.82
C LEU A 118 3.25 24.01 -6.91
N CYS A 119 3.03 23.21 -7.97
CA CYS A 119 3.84 22.01 -8.22
C CYS A 119 5.33 22.34 -8.35
N ARG A 120 5.68 23.37 -9.14
CA ARG A 120 7.07 23.84 -9.27
C ARG A 120 7.64 24.35 -7.95
N GLN A 121 6.87 25.09 -7.15
CA GLN A 121 7.32 25.57 -5.84
C GLN A 121 7.62 24.41 -4.87
N LEU A 122 6.80 23.35 -4.88
CA LEU A 122 7.00 22.15 -4.06
C LEU A 122 8.24 21.36 -4.50
N ILE A 123 8.48 21.23 -5.80
CA ILE A 123 9.70 20.61 -6.33
C ILE A 123 10.93 21.44 -5.94
N ALA A 124 10.87 22.77 -6.11
CA ALA A 124 11.95 23.66 -5.72
C ALA A 124 12.22 23.64 -4.20
N HIS A 125 11.18 23.45 -3.38
CA HIS A 125 11.35 23.20 -1.93
C HIS A 125 12.16 21.92 -1.69
N TYR A 126 11.81 20.83 -2.36
CA TYR A 126 12.57 19.58 -2.25
C TYR A 126 14.02 19.76 -2.71
N ASP A 127 14.25 20.38 -3.88
CA ASP A 127 15.62 20.53 -4.42
C ASP A 127 16.51 21.43 -3.54
N ARG A 128 15.94 22.44 -2.87
CA ARG A 128 16.70 23.29 -1.93
C ARG A 128 17.07 22.60 -0.62
N HIS A 129 16.15 21.80 -0.07
CA HIS A 129 16.32 21.24 1.27
C HIS A 129 16.79 19.79 1.27
N GLY A 130 16.70 19.11 0.12
CA GLY A 130 16.95 17.70 -0.03
C GLY A 130 15.90 16.82 0.67
N GLY A 131 15.92 15.53 0.33
CA GLY A 131 15.13 14.50 1.00
C GLY A 131 15.99 13.48 1.74
N ALA A 132 15.52 13.04 2.89
CA ALA A 132 16.14 11.95 3.64
C ALA A 132 15.54 10.60 3.22
N PRO A 133 16.33 9.51 3.16
CA PRO A 133 15.79 8.16 2.98
C PRO A 133 14.69 7.87 4.00
N SER A 134 13.57 7.31 3.54
CA SER A 134 12.42 7.04 4.40
C SER A 134 12.08 5.56 4.41
N GLY A 135 12.01 4.98 5.61
CA GLY A 135 11.69 3.58 5.82
C GLY A 135 10.20 3.26 5.78
N VAL A 136 9.88 2.02 6.15
CA VAL A 136 8.54 1.53 6.42
C VAL A 136 8.28 1.46 7.93
N MET A 137 7.03 1.56 8.35
CA MET A 137 6.68 1.42 9.76
C MET A 137 6.46 -0.06 10.08
N ARG A 138 7.13 -0.58 11.11
CA ARG A 138 6.99 -1.96 11.60
C ARG A 138 6.64 -1.95 13.08
N GLU A 139 5.92 -2.99 13.51
CA GLU A 139 5.74 -3.25 14.94
C GLU A 139 6.84 -4.19 15.44
N ILE A 140 7.69 -3.70 16.34
CA ILE A 140 8.80 -4.45 16.96
C ILE A 140 8.71 -4.24 18.47
N GLY A 141 8.57 -5.31 19.24
CA GLY A 141 8.42 -5.24 20.70
C GLY A 141 7.22 -4.39 21.16
N GLY A 142 6.12 -4.41 20.41
CA GLY A 142 4.92 -3.60 20.70
C GLY A 142 5.06 -2.10 20.40
N LYS A 143 6.20 -1.67 19.85
CA LYS A 143 6.46 -0.29 19.40
C LYS A 143 6.37 -0.22 17.87
N THR A 144 5.82 0.87 17.37
CA THR A 144 5.91 1.22 15.95
C THR A 144 7.21 1.99 15.70
N VAL A 145 8.12 1.40 14.93
CA VAL A 145 9.44 1.94 14.60
C VAL A 145 9.64 2.07 13.08
N PRO A 146 10.36 3.09 12.60
CA PRO A 146 10.79 3.17 11.20
C PRO A 146 11.94 2.18 10.95
N VAL A 147 11.81 1.36 9.91
CA VAL A 147 12.83 0.40 9.48
C VAL A 147 13.24 0.70 8.04
N MET A 148 14.55 0.83 7.80
CA MET A 148 15.11 0.89 6.47
C MET A 148 15.27 -0.53 5.94
N ASP A 149 14.28 -1.02 5.20
CA ASP A 149 14.33 -2.32 4.54
C ASP A 149 14.23 -2.17 3.01
N GLY A 150 14.41 -3.28 2.29
CA GLY A 150 14.26 -3.32 0.82
C GLY A 150 12.82 -3.23 0.32
N MET A 151 11.85 -2.80 1.12
CA MET A 151 10.47 -2.56 0.65
C MET A 151 10.30 -1.22 -0.03
N LYS A 152 11.17 -0.25 0.29
CA LYS A 152 10.96 1.12 -0.13
C LYS A 152 12.27 1.81 -0.46
N ARG A 153 12.31 2.43 -1.65
CA ARG A 153 13.40 3.30 -2.08
C ARG A 153 12.82 4.65 -2.48
N ARG A 154 12.78 5.56 -1.50
CA ARG A 154 12.19 6.90 -1.62
C ARG A 154 12.82 7.85 -0.61
N ARG A 155 12.97 9.11 -1.01
CA ARG A 155 13.42 10.19 -0.14
C ARG A 155 12.28 11.18 0.13
N ASP A 156 12.13 11.59 1.38
CA ASP A 156 11.07 12.48 1.83
C ASP A 156 11.66 13.79 2.36
N ALA A 157 11.08 14.92 1.96
CA ALA A 157 11.36 16.25 2.48
C ALA A 157 10.13 16.80 3.20
N LEU A 158 10.28 17.20 4.47
CA LEU A 158 9.19 17.80 5.23
C LEU A 158 9.01 19.27 4.82
N ILE A 159 7.76 19.71 4.73
CA ILE A 159 7.41 21.11 4.50
C ILE A 159 7.10 21.75 5.85
N LYS A 160 7.89 22.77 6.22
CA LYS A 160 7.70 23.56 7.46
C LYS A 160 7.41 25.04 7.20
N ASP A 161 7.57 25.49 5.95
CA ASP A 161 7.29 26.88 5.57
C ASP A 161 5.79 27.14 5.64
N GLU A 162 5.35 28.00 6.56
CA GLU A 162 3.92 28.23 6.81
C GLU A 162 3.21 28.94 5.64
N ALA A 163 3.91 29.74 4.84
CA ALA A 163 3.30 30.36 3.66
C ALA A 163 2.97 29.29 2.61
N LEU A 164 3.91 28.38 2.34
CA LEU A 164 3.71 27.24 1.46
C LEU A 164 2.65 26.28 2.00
N LEU A 165 2.65 25.99 3.32
CA LEU A 165 1.60 25.20 3.95
C LEU A 165 0.22 25.85 3.82
N GLY A 166 0.13 27.18 3.95
CA GLY A 166 -1.10 27.94 3.72
C GLY A 166 -1.65 27.76 2.30
N LEU A 167 -0.77 27.82 1.28
CA LEU A 167 -1.15 27.56 -0.11
C LEU A 167 -1.68 26.13 -0.28
N ILE A 168 -0.98 25.14 0.26
CA ILE A 168 -1.39 23.73 0.19
C ILE A 168 -2.75 23.54 0.84
N ARG A 169 -2.91 23.94 2.12
CA ARG A 169 -4.16 23.80 2.88
C ARG A 169 -5.34 24.38 2.11
N LYS A 170 -5.18 25.60 1.58
CA LYS A 170 -6.24 26.25 0.79
C LYS A 170 -6.68 25.43 -0.42
N ARG A 171 -5.74 24.80 -1.14
CA ARG A 171 -6.07 23.95 -2.30
C ARG A 171 -6.71 22.63 -1.90
N LEU A 172 -6.23 22.00 -0.83
CA LEU A 172 -6.85 20.78 -0.31
C LEU A 172 -8.29 21.07 0.11
N GLU A 173 -8.52 22.11 0.92
CA GLU A 173 -9.84 22.52 1.40
C GLU A 173 -10.83 22.82 0.27
N THR A 174 -10.39 23.54 -0.76
CA THR A 174 -11.30 24.04 -1.81
C THR A 174 -11.47 23.09 -2.98
N ARG A 175 -10.52 22.18 -3.23
CA ARG A 175 -10.50 21.33 -4.44
C ARG A 175 -10.46 19.83 -4.17
N LEU A 176 -9.98 19.38 -3.02
CA LEU A 176 -9.79 17.95 -2.73
C LEU A 176 -10.76 17.41 -1.67
N LEU A 177 -10.83 18.05 -0.50
CA LEU A 177 -11.65 17.56 0.61
C LEU A 177 -13.15 17.46 0.28
N PRO A 178 -13.76 18.39 -0.50
CA PRO A 178 -15.15 18.24 -0.93
C PRO A 178 -15.38 16.99 -1.79
N GLU A 179 -14.39 16.63 -2.63
CA GLU A 179 -14.46 15.45 -3.49
C GLU A 179 -14.37 14.15 -2.68
N ILE A 180 -13.53 14.12 -1.63
CA ILE A 180 -13.47 13.01 -0.66
C ILE A 180 -14.82 12.87 0.05
N ARG A 181 -15.40 13.97 0.56
CA ARG A 181 -16.70 13.95 1.23
C ARG A 181 -17.79 13.44 0.30
N LYS A 182 -17.82 13.91 -0.95
CA LYS A 182 -18.80 13.49 -1.97
C LYS A 182 -18.70 12.00 -2.28
N ALA A 183 -17.50 11.51 -2.60
CA ALA A 183 -17.31 10.15 -3.08
C ALA A 183 -17.35 9.09 -1.97
N PHE A 184 -16.83 9.42 -0.78
CA PHE A 184 -16.62 8.46 0.31
C PHE A 184 -17.46 8.73 1.55
N GLN A 185 -18.30 9.77 1.55
CA GLN A 185 -19.10 10.18 2.72
C GLN A 185 -18.25 10.39 3.98
N PHE A 186 -16.99 10.83 3.79
CA PHE A 186 -16.02 10.95 4.86
C PHE A 186 -15.62 12.41 5.09
N GLN A 187 -15.71 12.87 6.34
CA GLN A 187 -15.27 14.21 6.74
C GLN A 187 -13.83 14.16 7.23
N VAL A 188 -12.89 14.55 6.37
CA VAL A 188 -11.50 14.76 6.78
C VAL A 188 -11.42 15.92 7.77
N SER A 189 -10.73 15.73 8.89
CA SER A 189 -10.49 16.80 9.87
C SER A 189 -9.00 16.97 10.22
N ARG A 190 -8.15 16.01 9.86
CA ARG A 190 -6.71 16.04 10.13
C ARG A 190 -5.87 15.56 8.94
N ILE A 191 -4.65 16.10 8.87
CA ILE A 191 -3.59 15.66 7.97
C ILE A 191 -2.40 15.25 8.83
N GLU A 192 -1.86 14.05 8.61
CA GLU A 192 -0.77 13.54 9.45
C GLU A 192 0.51 14.38 9.31
N ARG A 193 0.90 14.72 8.08
CA ARG A 193 2.12 15.47 7.77
C ARG A 193 2.10 15.98 6.32
N TYR A 194 2.96 16.97 6.05
CA TYR A 194 3.16 17.56 4.73
C TYR A 194 4.56 17.22 4.22
N ILE A 195 4.64 16.33 3.24
CA ILE A 195 5.91 15.89 2.65
C ILE A 195 5.88 16.01 1.14
N VAL A 196 7.01 16.38 0.56
CA VAL A 196 7.34 16.10 -0.84
C VAL A 196 8.22 14.86 -0.87
N ALA A 197 7.79 13.84 -1.59
CA ALA A 197 8.55 12.62 -1.81
C ALA A 197 9.17 12.62 -3.21
N CYS A 198 10.36 12.05 -3.31
CA CYS A 198 11.09 11.85 -4.56
C CYS A 198 11.45 10.37 -4.73
N TYR A 199 11.09 9.82 -5.89
CA TYR A 199 11.53 8.51 -6.37
C TYR A 199 12.43 8.74 -7.58
N GLU A 200 13.68 8.32 -7.49
CA GLU A 200 14.68 8.54 -8.54
C GLU A 200 14.87 7.27 -9.36
N SER A 201 15.00 7.39 -10.67
CA SER A 201 15.28 6.24 -11.54
C SER A 201 16.64 5.60 -11.25
N ASP A 202 17.59 6.38 -10.72
CA ASP A 202 18.88 5.86 -10.26
C ASP A 202 18.69 4.86 -9.10
N GLY A 203 18.82 3.59 -9.47
CA GLY A 203 18.50 2.40 -8.70
C GLY A 203 17.00 2.17 -8.42
N GLY A 204 16.14 2.73 -9.28
CA GLY A 204 14.79 2.24 -9.54
C GLY A 204 13.73 2.59 -8.50
N GLY A 205 13.75 3.79 -7.91
CA GLY A 205 12.87 4.21 -6.81
C GLY A 205 11.46 3.63 -6.86
N TYR A 206 11.05 2.96 -5.77
CA TYR A 206 9.81 2.17 -5.68
C TYR A 206 9.26 2.18 -4.25
N PHE A 207 8.03 1.69 -4.10
CA PHE A 207 7.50 1.21 -2.82
C PHE A 207 6.66 -0.04 -3.07
N LYS A 208 7.18 -1.21 -2.64
CA LYS A 208 6.57 -2.53 -2.83
C LYS A 208 5.17 -2.64 -2.21
N PRO A 209 4.37 -3.65 -2.57
CA PRO A 209 3.00 -3.84 -2.06
C PRO A 209 2.92 -3.75 -0.53
N HIS A 210 2.09 -2.85 -0.03
CA HIS A 210 1.87 -2.61 1.39
C HIS A 210 0.47 -2.05 1.67
N ARG A 211 0.11 -1.99 2.95
CA ARG A 211 -1.03 -1.25 3.49
C ARG A 211 -0.51 -0.21 4.48
N ASP A 212 -1.18 0.93 4.58
CA ASP A 212 -0.65 2.11 5.28
C ASP A 212 -1.12 2.25 6.74
N ASN A 213 -1.93 1.32 7.25
CA ASN A 213 -2.55 1.40 8.57
C ASN A 213 -2.45 0.10 9.42
N THR A 214 -1.43 -0.72 9.18
CA THR A 214 -1.28 -2.05 9.81
C THR A 214 -0.53 -2.07 11.13
N THR A 215 0.02 -0.94 11.59
CA THR A 215 0.70 -0.83 12.89
C THR A 215 -0.11 0.05 13.85
N LYS A 216 0.08 -0.10 15.16
CA LYS A 216 -0.56 0.78 16.16
C LYS A 216 -0.37 2.26 15.85
N GLY A 217 0.85 2.66 15.49
CA GLY A 217 1.18 4.05 15.18
C GLY A 217 0.53 4.61 13.90
N THR A 218 0.06 3.74 13.00
CA THR A 218 -0.52 4.12 11.70
C THR A 218 -2.02 3.80 11.59
N ALA A 219 -2.59 3.06 12.55
CA ALA A 219 -3.98 2.61 12.59
C ALA A 219 -5.05 3.73 12.47
N HIS A 220 -4.66 4.98 12.77
CA HIS A 220 -5.53 6.15 12.64
C HIS A 220 -5.78 6.58 11.20
N ARG A 221 -4.88 6.24 10.27
CA ARG A 221 -4.97 6.69 8.88
C ARG A 221 -6.19 6.05 8.19
N ARG A 222 -6.96 6.87 7.48
CA ARG A 222 -8.15 6.44 6.73
C ARG A 222 -7.88 6.45 5.23
N PHE A 223 -7.39 7.58 4.72
CA PHE A 223 -7.07 7.72 3.31
C PHE A 223 -5.61 8.13 3.12
N ALA A 224 -4.98 7.50 2.14
CA ALA A 224 -3.74 7.95 1.54
C ALA A 224 -4.07 8.78 0.31
N CYS A 225 -3.21 9.75 0.00
CA CYS A 225 -3.32 10.53 -1.21
C CYS A 225 -1.94 10.72 -1.84
N SER A 226 -1.88 10.59 -3.15
CA SER A 226 -0.71 10.92 -3.95
C SER A 226 -1.07 11.99 -4.95
N ILE A 227 -0.49 13.19 -4.79
CA ILE A 227 -0.60 14.27 -5.76
C ILE A 227 0.69 14.31 -6.57
N ASN A 228 0.61 14.06 -7.87
CA ASN A 228 1.78 14.10 -8.75
C ASN A 228 2.20 15.55 -9.00
N LEU A 229 3.51 15.84 -8.94
CA LEU A 229 4.04 17.20 -9.13
C LEU A 229 4.71 17.40 -10.49
N ASN A 230 5.07 16.31 -11.18
CA ASN A 230 5.71 16.33 -12.50
C ASN A 230 5.42 15.07 -13.32
N ALA A 231 4.14 14.67 -13.38
CA ALA A 231 3.70 13.42 -13.98
C ALA A 231 4.20 13.22 -15.42
N GLU A 232 4.48 14.27 -16.19
CA GLU A 232 4.92 14.17 -17.58
C GLU A 232 6.46 14.07 -17.73
N ALA A 233 7.22 14.20 -16.63
CA ALA A 233 8.68 14.31 -16.64
C ALA A 233 9.42 13.03 -16.15
N HIS A 234 8.71 11.91 -16.01
CA HIS A 234 9.29 10.63 -15.59
C HIS A 234 8.58 9.45 -16.27
N GLU A 235 9.21 8.28 -16.24
CA GLU A 235 8.61 7.00 -16.64
C GLU A 235 8.57 6.05 -15.44
N GLY A 236 7.55 5.19 -15.38
CA GLY A 236 7.30 4.35 -14.21
C GLY A 236 6.81 5.15 -12.99
N GLY A 237 6.78 4.52 -11.81
CA GLY A 237 6.34 5.18 -10.58
C GLY A 237 4.83 5.28 -10.40
N GLU A 238 4.02 4.65 -11.28
CA GLU A 238 2.58 4.63 -11.16
C GLU A 238 2.11 3.86 -9.92
N LEU A 239 0.90 4.16 -9.47
CA LEU A 239 0.28 3.37 -8.41
C LEU A 239 -0.39 2.14 -9.02
N ARG A 240 -0.24 0.98 -8.36
CA ARG A 240 -0.95 -0.26 -8.69
C ARG A 240 -1.60 -0.84 -7.45
N PHE A 241 -2.77 -1.45 -7.62
CA PHE A 241 -3.56 -2.06 -6.56
C PHE A 241 -3.81 -3.52 -6.91
N PRO A 242 -2.92 -4.44 -6.52
CA PRO A 242 -2.93 -5.83 -7.02
C PRO A 242 -4.22 -6.60 -6.72
N GLU A 243 -4.97 -6.20 -5.69
CA GLU A 243 -6.29 -6.76 -5.34
C GLU A 243 -7.37 -6.51 -6.41
N PHE A 244 -7.11 -5.61 -7.35
CA PHE A 244 -8.06 -5.17 -8.40
C PHE A 244 -7.45 -5.29 -9.81
N GLY A 245 -6.41 -6.12 -9.95
CA GLY A 245 -5.72 -6.38 -11.22
C GLY A 245 -4.47 -5.52 -11.46
N SER A 246 -3.88 -5.69 -12.64
CA SER A 246 -2.58 -5.12 -13.03
C SER A 246 -2.62 -3.64 -13.42
N LYS A 247 -3.83 -3.06 -13.57
CA LYS A 247 -4.03 -1.68 -14.02
C LYS A 247 -3.29 -0.67 -13.12
N THR A 248 -2.62 0.27 -13.76
CA THR A 248 -1.90 1.36 -13.11
C THR A 248 -2.70 2.67 -13.11
N TYR A 249 -2.41 3.53 -12.13
CA TYR A 249 -3.08 4.81 -11.91
C TYR A 249 -2.04 5.93 -11.88
N ARG A 250 -2.20 6.89 -12.79
CA ARG A 250 -1.29 8.05 -12.97
C ARG A 250 -2.09 9.33 -13.16
N PRO A 251 -2.41 10.07 -12.09
CA PRO A 251 -2.95 11.41 -12.22
C PRO A 251 -1.99 12.35 -12.99
N PRO A 252 -2.49 13.33 -13.74
CA PRO A 252 -1.64 14.34 -14.38
C PRO A 252 -0.92 15.20 -13.33
N THR A 253 0.03 16.04 -13.74
CA THR A 253 0.65 17.02 -12.82
C THR A 253 -0.42 17.87 -12.13
N GLY A 254 -0.31 17.97 -10.80
CA GLY A 254 -1.27 18.62 -9.91
C GLY A 254 -2.54 17.81 -9.63
N GLY A 255 -2.69 16.62 -10.22
CA GLY A 255 -3.78 15.69 -9.95
C GLY A 255 -3.48 14.73 -8.79
N ALA A 256 -4.54 14.34 -8.09
CA ALA A 256 -4.52 13.44 -6.95
C ALA A 256 -5.11 12.06 -7.28
N VAL A 257 -4.57 11.01 -6.66
CA VAL A 257 -5.25 9.73 -6.42
C VAL A 257 -5.46 9.60 -4.91
N ILE A 258 -6.70 9.31 -4.50
CA ILE A 258 -7.09 9.10 -3.10
C ILE A 258 -7.61 7.68 -2.96
N PHE A 259 -7.16 6.97 -1.93
CA PHE A 259 -7.52 5.58 -1.69
C PHE A 259 -7.48 5.23 -0.21
N SER A 260 -8.23 4.20 0.19
CA SER A 260 -8.23 3.73 1.57
C SER A 260 -6.84 3.19 1.93
N CYS A 261 -6.31 3.57 3.10
CA CYS A 261 -5.03 3.06 3.61
C CYS A 261 -5.04 1.54 3.82
N SER A 262 -6.23 0.94 3.86
CA SER A 262 -6.41 -0.50 3.96
C SER A 262 -6.35 -1.21 2.61
N LEU A 263 -6.15 -0.55 1.47
CA LEU A 263 -5.94 -1.23 0.18
C LEU A 263 -4.47 -1.61 0.00
N LEU A 264 -4.23 -2.80 -0.55
CA LEU A 264 -2.88 -3.26 -0.90
C LEU A 264 -2.48 -2.49 -2.14
N HIS A 265 -1.38 -1.77 -2.03
CA HIS A 265 -0.94 -0.90 -3.10
C HIS A 265 0.58 -0.78 -3.13
N GLU A 266 1.08 -0.36 -4.28
CA GLU A 266 2.50 -0.11 -4.50
C GLU A 266 2.69 1.12 -5.38
N ALA A 267 3.89 1.69 -5.31
CA ALA A 267 4.43 2.54 -6.36
C ALA A 267 5.41 1.70 -7.18
N THR A 268 5.11 1.49 -8.47
CA THR A 268 5.98 0.74 -9.38
C THR A 268 7.35 1.40 -9.48
N PRO A 269 8.40 0.68 -9.93
CA PRO A 269 9.71 1.29 -10.13
C PRO A 269 9.66 2.47 -11.09
N VAL A 270 10.31 3.57 -10.73
CA VAL A 270 10.63 4.66 -11.67
C VAL A 270 11.77 4.19 -12.57
N THR A 271 11.54 4.19 -13.89
CA THR A 271 12.51 3.70 -14.88
C THR A 271 13.29 4.82 -15.54
N ALA A 272 12.75 6.04 -15.57
CA ALA A 272 13.45 7.22 -16.08
C ALA A 272 13.04 8.49 -15.32
N GLY A 273 14.01 9.37 -15.06
CA GLY A 273 13.79 10.67 -14.43
C GLY A 273 13.59 10.61 -12.91
N ARG A 274 12.94 11.65 -12.37
CA ARG A 274 12.65 11.79 -10.93
C ARG A 274 11.16 12.02 -10.78
N ARG A 275 10.46 11.16 -10.05
CA ARG A 275 9.04 11.34 -9.73
C ARG A 275 8.89 12.09 -8.42
N TYR A 276 8.26 13.25 -8.48
CA TYR A 276 7.90 14.04 -7.31
C TYR A 276 6.41 13.94 -7.00
N CYS A 277 6.08 13.73 -5.73
CA CYS A 277 4.70 13.71 -5.27
C CYS A 277 4.54 14.33 -3.88
N PHE A 278 3.38 14.95 -3.65
CA PHE A 278 2.93 15.35 -2.32
C PHE A 278 2.06 14.24 -1.74
N LEU A 279 2.40 13.75 -0.53
CA LEU A 279 1.84 12.51 0.05
C LEU A 279 1.20 12.73 1.44
N PRO A 280 -0.02 13.29 1.54
CA PRO A 280 -0.72 13.42 2.80
C PRO A 280 -1.46 12.12 3.17
N PHE A 281 -1.59 11.88 4.48
CA PHE A 281 -2.56 10.94 5.04
C PHE A 281 -3.68 11.71 5.73
N PHE A 282 -4.93 11.31 5.45
CA PHE A 282 -6.13 11.93 5.99
C PHE A 282 -6.81 11.02 7.03
N TYR A 283 -7.35 11.66 8.05
CA TYR A 283 -8.18 11.01 9.07
C TYR A 283 -9.15 12.03 9.70
N ASP A 284 -10.09 11.51 10.48
CA ASP A 284 -11.16 12.24 11.18
C ASP A 284 -10.87 12.34 12.69
N GLU A 285 -11.85 12.82 13.47
CA GLU A 285 -11.72 12.90 14.93
C GLU A 285 -11.57 11.52 15.58
N ALA A 286 -12.28 10.49 15.10
CA ALA A 286 -12.13 9.12 15.59
C ALA A 286 -10.70 8.59 15.32
N GLY A 287 -10.13 8.90 14.15
CA GLY A 287 -8.71 8.66 13.88
C GLY A 287 -7.80 9.41 14.85
N ALA A 288 -8.13 10.66 15.20
CA ALA A 288 -7.34 11.44 16.15
C ALA A 288 -7.31 10.80 17.54
N GLU A 289 -8.44 10.25 18.02
CA GLU A 289 -8.52 9.49 19.27
C GLU A 289 -7.63 8.24 19.23
N ILE A 290 -7.68 7.47 18.15
CA ILE A 290 -6.81 6.29 17.95
C ILE A 290 -5.32 6.70 17.98
N ARG A 291 -4.98 7.80 17.31
CA ARG A 291 -3.60 8.30 17.27
C ARG A 291 -3.13 8.72 18.67
N ALA A 292 -3.99 9.39 19.44
CA ALA A 292 -3.69 9.79 20.81
C ALA A 292 -3.46 8.57 21.72
N ALA A 293 -4.34 7.57 21.65
CA ALA A 293 -4.22 6.33 22.42
C ALA A 293 -2.92 5.56 22.08
N ASN A 294 -2.49 5.59 20.83
CA ASN A 294 -1.30 4.88 20.37
C ASN A 294 -0.01 5.71 20.44
N LEU A 295 -0.03 6.94 20.96
CA LEU A 295 1.14 7.83 20.94
C LEU A 295 2.35 7.24 21.67
N ALA A 296 2.13 6.55 22.79
CA ALA A 296 3.19 5.88 23.56
C ALA A 296 3.85 4.69 22.81
N SER A 297 3.17 4.16 21.80
CA SER A 297 3.69 3.08 20.94
C SER A 297 4.59 3.60 19.81
N LEU A 298 4.55 4.90 19.49
CA LEU A 298 5.32 5.50 18.40
C LEU A 298 6.75 5.88 18.83
N GLN A 299 7.75 5.31 18.17
CA GLN A 299 9.16 5.69 18.30
C GLN A 299 9.63 6.33 17.00
N LEU A 300 9.47 7.66 16.91
CA LEU A 300 10.01 8.47 15.83
C LEU A 300 11.23 9.24 16.35
N SER A 301 12.31 9.28 15.56
CA SER A 301 13.50 10.10 15.84
C SER A 301 13.21 11.61 15.80
N ALA A 302 12.12 12.02 15.14
CA ALA A 302 11.53 13.36 15.21
C ALA A 302 10.00 13.23 15.17
N ARG A 303 9.30 13.82 16.14
CA ARG A 303 7.84 13.80 16.23
C ARG A 303 7.26 15.03 15.51
N PRO A 304 6.65 14.91 14.33
CA PRO A 304 5.84 15.99 13.81
C PRO A 304 4.48 16.01 14.54
N ASP A 305 4.13 17.16 15.10
CA ASP A 305 2.78 17.39 15.61
C ASP A 305 1.76 17.33 14.46
N PRO A 306 0.58 16.73 14.69
CA PRO A 306 -0.45 16.65 13.68
C PRO A 306 -0.95 18.06 13.34
N VAL A 307 -1.28 18.29 12.07
CA VAL A 307 -1.70 19.60 11.61
C VAL A 307 -3.20 19.55 11.30
N PRO A 308 -3.98 20.56 11.74
CA PRO A 308 -5.37 20.70 11.32
C PRO A 308 -5.47 20.62 9.80
N ALA A 309 -6.48 19.90 9.28
CA ALA A 309 -6.74 19.90 7.83
C ALA A 309 -7.12 21.31 7.32
N SER A 310 -7.61 22.17 8.22
CA SER A 310 -7.90 23.60 8.04
C SER A 310 -7.83 24.35 9.37
N ALA A 311 -7.44 25.62 9.36
CA ALA A 311 -7.67 26.56 10.48
C ALA A 311 -8.72 27.61 10.05
N VAL A 312 -9.72 27.86 10.92
CA VAL A 312 -10.85 28.83 10.81
C VAL A 312 -12.02 28.30 9.94
N ARG A 313 -13.25 28.01 10.44
CA ARG A 313 -14.01 28.44 11.63
C ARG A 313 -15.08 27.41 12.00
N GLN A 314 -15.30 27.23 13.31
CA GLN A 314 -16.67 27.12 13.86
C GLN A 314 -17.39 28.45 13.60
N THR A 315 -18.55 28.41 12.96
CA THR A 315 -19.70 29.32 13.20
C THR A 315 -20.87 28.77 12.39
N ALA A 316 -21.97 28.50 13.13
CA ALA A 316 -23.37 28.30 12.74
C ALA A 316 -23.71 27.97 11.28
#